data_AF-A0A7K2WEI1-F1
#
_entry.id   AF-A0A7K2WEI1-F1
#
_cell.length_a   1.000
_cell.length_b   1.000
_cell.length_c   1.000
_cell.angle_alpha   90.00
_cell.angle_beta   90.00
_cell.angle_gamma   90.00
#
_symmetry.space_group_name_H-M   'P 1'
#
loop_
_entity.id
_entity.type
_entity.pdbx_description
1 polymer ?
#
loop_
_entity_poly.entity_id
_entity_poly.type
_entity_poly.pdbx_seq_one_letter_code
_entity_poly.pdbx_strand_id
1 'polypeptide(L)'
;MTHLDHDAVAAVRVAQLTVINAKWHILEEQALRRLAPLRGLACTPLFPGHPVIQVVACGGRLLGRARRHHSGRTTRWIAVPAGTAREIGAYRTLHGAARALSRHAGTPRHRVTETPAPRARPEPAGPRAGPGRVGRQGHG
;
A
#
# COMPACT_ATOMS: atom_id res chain seq x y z
N MET A 1 2.58 18.22 35.28
CA MET A 1 2.19 18.17 33.86
C MET A 1 1.03 19.13 33.69
N THR A 2 1.21 20.20 32.94
CA THR A 2 0.27 21.33 32.85
C THR A 2 -0.77 21.12 31.74
N HIS A 3 -1.81 21.95 31.71
CA HIS A 3 -2.80 21.95 30.62
C HIS A 3 -2.16 22.23 29.25
N LEU A 4 -1.17 23.13 29.22
CA LEU A 4 -0.40 23.46 28.01
C LEU A 4 0.39 22.26 27.47
N ASP A 5 0.88 21.38 28.37
CA ASP A 5 1.55 20.14 27.96
C ASP A 5 0.57 19.14 27.31
N HIS A 6 -0.69 19.10 27.76
CA HIS A 6 -1.73 18.25 27.18
C HIS A 6 -2.16 18.73 25.79
N ASP A 7 -2.32 20.05 25.62
CA ASP A 7 -2.67 20.66 24.34
C ASP A 7 -1.55 20.46 23.30
N ALA A 8 -0.29 20.61 23.72
CA ALA A 8 0.86 20.34 22.85
C ALA A 8 0.91 18.87 22.40
N VAL A 9 0.69 17.92 23.31
CA VAL A 9 0.63 16.48 22.97
C VAL A 9 -0.55 16.18 22.05
N ALA A 10 -1.72 16.78 22.28
CA ALA A 10 -2.87 16.62 21.41
C ALA A 10 -2.60 17.16 19.99
N ALA A 11 -1.98 18.34 19.88
CA ALA A 11 -1.61 18.94 18.60
C ALA A 11 -0.63 18.05 17.82
N VAL A 12 0.39 17.49 18.48
CA VAL A 12 1.32 16.55 17.86
C VAL A 12 0.60 15.29 17.36
N ARG A 13 -0.34 14.73 18.15
CA ARG A 13 -1.14 13.57 17.72
C ARG A 13 -2.00 13.87 16.49
N VAL A 14 -2.65 15.03 16.46
CA VAL A 14 -3.44 15.46 15.30
C VAL A 14 -2.55 15.62 14.06
N ALA A 15 -1.39 16.28 14.20
CA ALA A 15 -0.44 16.43 13.11
C ALA A 15 0.04 15.08 12.57
N GLN A 16 0.37 14.13 13.46
CA GLN A 16 0.75 12.77 13.07
C GLN A 16 -0.35 12.07 12.28
N LEU A 17 -1.59 12.13 12.74
CA LEU A 17 -2.74 11.53 12.04
C LEU A 17 -2.95 12.16 10.66
N THR A 18 -2.83 13.49 10.55
CA THR A 18 -2.94 14.20 9.27
C THR A 18 -1.86 13.74 8.29
N VAL A 19 -0.60 13.66 8.72
CA VAL A 19 0.52 13.20 7.87
C VAL A 19 0.32 11.75 7.44
N ILE A 20 -0.12 10.88 8.35
CA ILE A 20 -0.43 9.47 8.03
C ILE A 20 -1.54 9.38 6.98
N ASN A 21 -2.63 10.14 7.15
CA ASN A 21 -3.75 10.15 6.21
C ASN A 21 -3.34 10.70 4.83
N ALA A 22 -2.54 11.77 4.79
CA ALA A 22 -2.04 12.33 3.54
C ALA A 22 -1.14 11.33 2.80
N LYS A 23 -0.22 10.68 3.52
CA LYS A 23 0.63 9.61 2.94
C LYS A 23 -0.21 8.47 2.40
N TRP A 24 -1.25 8.07 3.14
CA TRP A 24 -2.16 7.02 2.71
C TRP A 24 -2.87 7.38 1.40
N HIS A 25 -3.38 8.62 1.31
CA HIS A 25 -4.09 9.10 0.12
C HIS A 25 -3.18 9.11 -1.12
N ILE A 26 -1.94 9.61 -0.98
CA ILE A 26 -0.96 9.61 -2.07
C ILE A 26 -0.69 8.19 -2.58
N LEU A 27 -0.54 7.22 -1.68
CA LEU A 27 -0.31 5.82 -2.06
C LEU A 27 -1.52 5.20 -2.77
N GLU A 28 -2.74 5.55 -2.34
CA GLU A 28 -3.97 5.11 -3.01
C GLU A 28 -4.08 5.69 -4.42
N GLU A 29 -3.80 6.98 -4.59
CA GLU A 29 -3.77 7.59 -5.92
C GLU A 29 -2.74 6.92 -6.84
N GLN A 30 -1.53 6.68 -6.33
CA GLN A 30 -0.48 6.00 -7.10
C GLN A 30 -0.90 4.57 -7.48
N ALA A 31 -1.58 3.86 -6.57
CA ALA A 31 -2.15 2.55 -6.86
C ALA A 31 -3.24 2.62 -7.93
N LEU A 32 -4.13 3.60 -7.87
CA LEU A 32 -5.16 3.79 -8.89
C LEU A 32 -4.56 4.13 -10.26
N ARG A 33 -3.51 4.95 -10.32
CA ARG A 33 -2.78 5.22 -11.56
C ARG A 33 -2.19 3.93 -12.17
N ARG A 34 -1.73 2.98 -11.35
CA ARG A 34 -1.29 1.66 -11.83
C ARG A 34 -2.43 0.81 -12.39
N LEU A 35 -3.64 0.96 -11.84
CA LEU A 35 -4.83 0.22 -12.28
C LEU A 35 -5.57 0.88 -13.45
N ALA A 36 -5.36 2.17 -13.71
CA ALA A 36 -6.06 2.94 -14.74
C ALA A 36 -6.02 2.33 -16.15
N PRO A 37 -4.92 1.69 -16.61
CA PRO A 37 -4.88 1.04 -17.93
C PRO A 37 -5.75 -0.23 -18.02
N LEU A 38 -6.16 -0.80 -16.88
CA LEU A 38 -6.82 -2.10 -16.82
C LEU A 38 -8.33 -1.95 -16.94
N ARG A 39 -8.92 -2.70 -17.86
CA ARG A 39 -10.37 -2.82 -17.99
C ARG A 39 -10.88 -3.89 -17.02
N GLY A 40 -11.92 -3.55 -16.25
CA GLY A 40 -12.55 -4.46 -15.30
C GLY A 40 -11.96 -4.42 -13.88
N LEU A 41 -12.30 -5.42 -13.08
CA LEU A 41 -11.95 -5.51 -11.67
C LEU A 41 -10.47 -5.89 -11.51
N ALA A 42 -9.68 -5.02 -10.90
CA ALA A 42 -8.24 -5.19 -10.78
C ALA A 42 -7.74 -4.88 -9.38
N CYS A 43 -6.63 -5.52 -9.01
CA CYS A 43 -5.98 -5.38 -7.71
C CYS A 43 -4.50 -5.02 -7.89
N THR A 44 -3.99 -4.09 -7.08
CA THR A 44 -2.56 -3.80 -6.96
C THR A 44 -2.19 -3.56 -5.51
N PRO A 45 -0.95 -3.86 -5.08
CA PRO A 45 -0.50 -3.50 -3.75
C PRO A 45 -0.53 -1.98 -3.53
N LEU A 46 -0.98 -1.56 -2.35
CA LEU A 46 -0.90 -0.17 -1.90
C LEU A 46 0.57 0.23 -1.74
N PHE A 47 1.35 -0.64 -1.09
CA PHE A 47 2.79 -0.54 -0.94
C PHE A 47 3.47 -1.50 -1.93
N PRO A 48 4.17 -0.99 -2.96
CA PRO A 48 4.92 -1.85 -3.88
C PRO A 48 5.89 -2.77 -3.12
N GLY A 49 5.94 -4.05 -3.50
CA GLY A 49 6.75 -5.07 -2.82
C GLY A 49 6.13 -5.66 -1.54
N HIS A 50 5.08 -5.04 -0.99
CA HIS A 50 4.44 -5.49 0.26
C HIS A 50 2.94 -5.76 0.04
N PRO A 51 2.56 -6.99 -0.35
CA PRO A 51 1.18 -7.34 -0.72
C PRO A 51 0.25 -7.53 0.49
N VAL A 52 0.43 -6.75 1.56
CA VAL A 52 -0.38 -6.80 2.79
C VAL A 52 -1.72 -6.07 2.57
N ILE A 53 -1.71 -4.98 1.82
CA ILE A 53 -2.92 -4.23 1.48
C ILE A 53 -2.97 -4.10 -0.05
N GLN A 54 -4.10 -4.51 -0.61
CA GLN A 54 -4.37 -4.45 -2.03
C GLN A 54 -5.45 -3.41 -2.27
N VAL A 55 -5.17 -2.44 -3.12
CA VAL A 55 -6.16 -1.50 -3.67
C VAL A 55 -6.95 -2.24 -4.73
N VAL A 56 -8.28 -2.15 -4.64
CA VAL A 56 -9.21 -2.80 -5.58
C VAL A 56 -9.95 -1.71 -6.34
N ALA A 57 -9.86 -1.75 -7.66
CA ALA A 57 -10.55 -0.82 -8.55
C ALA A 57 -11.28 -1.56 -9.67
N CYS A 58 -12.27 -0.91 -10.28
CA CYS A 58 -12.88 -1.39 -11.51
C CYS A 58 -12.94 -0.27 -12.53
N GLY A 59 -12.29 -0.46 -13.69
CA GLY A 59 -12.24 0.57 -14.74
C GLY A 59 -11.70 1.92 -14.24
N GLY A 60 -10.63 1.91 -13.44
CA GLY A 60 -10.05 3.11 -12.84
C GLY A 60 -10.79 3.68 -11.62
N ARG A 61 -12.00 3.20 -11.30
CA ARG A 61 -12.74 3.65 -10.11
C ARG A 61 -12.35 2.84 -8.88
N LEU A 62 -11.94 3.51 -7.81
CA LEU A 62 -11.66 2.88 -6.52
C LEU A 62 -12.92 2.23 -5.94
N LEU A 63 -12.83 0.94 -5.59
CA LEU A 63 -13.89 0.21 -4.89
C LEU A 63 -13.59 0.03 -3.40
N GLY A 64 -12.32 -0.06 -3.05
CA GLY A 64 -11.87 -0.19 -1.67
C GLY A 64 -10.53 -0.91 -1.57
N ARG A 65 -10.33 -1.57 -0.43
CA ARG A 65 -9.07 -2.22 -0.05
C ARG A 65 -9.34 -3.64 0.43
N ALA A 66 -8.44 -4.55 0.09
CA ALA A 66 -8.38 -5.89 0.66
C ALA A 66 -7.10 -6.00 1.50
N ARG A 67 -7.23 -6.17 2.81
CA ARG A 67 -6.10 -6.32 3.74
C ARG A 67 -5.91 -7.78 4.11
N ARG A 68 -4.70 -8.28 3.92
CA ARG A 68 -4.28 -9.59 4.41
C ARG A 68 -4.21 -9.54 5.94
N HIS A 69 -4.90 -10.46 6.59
CA HIS A 69 -4.94 -10.63 8.03
C HIS A 69 -4.52 -12.06 8.37
N HIS A 70 -3.57 -12.18 9.29
CA HIS A 70 -3.08 -13.46 9.80
C HIS A 70 -3.69 -13.69 11.18
N SER A 71 -4.48 -14.76 11.32
CA SER A 71 -4.98 -15.23 12.60
C SER A 71 -4.50 -16.67 12.81
N GLY A 72 -3.44 -16.81 13.61
CA GLY A 72 -2.75 -18.08 13.83
C GLY A 72 -2.30 -18.71 12.51
N ARG A 73 -2.77 -19.94 12.23
CA ARG A 73 -2.45 -20.68 11.00
C ARG A 73 -3.28 -20.27 9.78
N THR A 74 -4.25 -19.37 9.94
CA THR A 74 -5.16 -19.00 8.85
C THR A 74 -4.84 -17.59 8.32
N THR A 75 -4.77 -17.48 7.00
CA THR A 75 -4.68 -16.20 6.31
C THR A 75 -6.03 -15.86 5.71
N ARG A 76 -6.54 -14.67 6.02
CA ARG A 76 -7.80 -14.13 5.47
C ARG A 76 -7.57 -12.78 4.82
N TRP A 77 -8.47 -12.40 3.95
CA TRP A 77 -8.50 -11.10 3.29
C TRP A 77 -9.73 -10.34 3.79
N ILE A 78 -9.49 -9.25 4.50
CA ILE A 78 -10.53 -8.36 5.01
C ILE A 78 -10.85 -7.33 3.94
N ALA A 79 -12.11 -7.27 3.51
CA ALA A 79 -12.56 -6.28 2.55
C ALA A 79 -13.08 -5.02 3.26
N VAL A 80 -12.57 -3.87 2.87
CA VAL A 80 -12.94 -2.56 3.40
C VAL A 80 -13.32 -1.65 2.23
N PRO A 81 -14.59 -1.21 2.10
CA PRO A 81 -15.00 -0.32 1.01
C PRO A 81 -14.27 1.02 1.01
N ALA A 82 -14.27 1.68 -0.14
CA ALA A 82 -13.76 3.05 -0.25
C ALA A 82 -14.58 4.01 0.63
N GLY A 83 -13.92 5.04 1.18
CA GLY A 83 -14.59 6.07 2.00
C GLY A 83 -15.00 5.62 3.41
N THR A 84 -14.67 4.40 3.82
CA THR A 84 -14.99 3.89 5.16
C THR A 84 -13.84 3.09 5.77
N ALA A 85 -13.84 3.00 7.10
CA ALA A 85 -12.99 2.10 7.88
C ALA A 85 -13.70 0.78 8.24
N ARG A 86 -15.02 0.67 7.97
CA ARG A 86 -15.81 -0.50 8.32
C ARG A 86 -15.58 -1.64 7.34
N GLU A 87 -15.21 -2.80 7.85
CA GLU A 87 -15.09 -4.02 7.05
C GLU A 87 -16.45 -4.58 6.65
N ILE A 88 -16.53 -5.18 5.46
CA ILE A 88 -17.74 -5.87 4.95
C ILE A 88 -17.61 -7.39 5.01
N GLY A 89 -16.43 -7.91 5.38
CA GLY A 89 -16.24 -9.34 5.62
C GLY A 89 -14.80 -9.82 5.47
N ALA A 90 -14.58 -11.06 5.90
CA ALA A 90 -13.32 -11.78 5.81
C ALA A 90 -13.42 -12.94 4.81
N TYR A 91 -12.49 -12.97 3.85
CA TYR A 91 -12.51 -13.89 2.72
C TYR A 91 -11.26 -14.79 2.72
N ARG A 92 -11.37 -15.98 2.12
CA ARG A 92 -10.22 -16.90 2.00
C ARG A 92 -9.17 -16.40 1.01
N THR A 93 -9.58 -15.63 -0.01
CA THR A 93 -8.73 -15.19 -1.11
C THR A 93 -8.89 -13.71 -1.41
N LEU A 94 -7.86 -13.10 -2.00
CA LEU A 94 -7.91 -11.71 -2.49
C LEU A 94 -9.04 -11.54 -3.50
N HIS A 95 -9.16 -12.45 -4.46
CA HIS A 95 -10.26 -12.46 -5.42
C HIS A 95 -11.64 -12.49 -4.77
N GLY A 96 -11.82 -13.23 -3.67
CA GLY A 96 -13.06 -13.25 -2.91
C GLY A 96 -13.41 -11.89 -2.31
N ALA A 97 -12.42 -11.24 -1.70
CA ALA A 97 -12.56 -9.88 -1.17
C ALA A 97 -12.82 -8.84 -2.27
N ALA A 98 -12.10 -8.90 -3.39
CA ALA A 98 -12.29 -8.00 -4.53
C ALA A 98 -13.70 -8.12 -5.14
N ARG A 99 -14.21 -9.35 -5.30
CA ARG A 99 -15.59 -9.60 -5.76
C ARG A 99 -16.64 -9.11 -4.77
N ALA A 100 -16.35 -9.13 -3.47
CA ALA A 100 -17.25 -8.58 -2.46
C ALA A 100 -17.32 -7.04 -2.55
N LEU A 101 -16.17 -6.38 -2.73
CA LEU A 101 -16.10 -4.93 -2.95
C LEU A 101 -16.83 -4.50 -4.24
N SER A 102 -16.66 -5.25 -5.32
CA SER A 102 -17.37 -5.02 -6.58
C SER A 102 -18.89 -5.11 -6.42
N ARG A 103 -19.39 -6.12 -5.69
CA ARG A 103 -20.81 -6.26 -5.36
C ARG A 103 -21.33 -5.13 -4.48
N HIS A 104 -20.56 -4.76 -3.45
CA HIS A 104 -20.91 -3.67 -2.55
C HIS A 104 -21.02 -2.33 -3.29
N ALA A 105 -20.17 -2.10 -4.29
CA ALA A 105 -20.16 -0.89 -5.11
C ALA A 105 -21.18 -0.89 -6.27
N GLY A 106 -22.00 -1.95 -6.41
CA GLY A 106 -23.00 -2.07 -7.48
C GLY A 106 -22.41 -2.28 -8.89
N THR A 107 -21.18 -2.79 -8.99
CA THR A 107 -20.52 -2.99 -10.30
C THR A 107 -20.85 -4.37 -10.91
N PRO A 108 -20.93 -4.51 -12.25
CA PRO A 108 -21.16 -5.79 -12.92
C PRO A 108 -20.10 -6.84 -12.59
N ARG A 109 -20.41 -8.12 -12.81
CA ARG A 109 -19.48 -9.23 -12.57
C ARG A 109 -18.29 -9.14 -13.52
N HIS A 110 -17.11 -8.84 -12.99
CA HIS A 110 -15.86 -8.82 -13.75
C HIS A 110 -14.90 -9.94 -13.32
N ARG A 111 -14.10 -10.44 -14.26
CA ARG A 111 -12.92 -11.26 -13.96
C ARG A 111 -11.91 -10.39 -13.22
N VAL A 112 -11.30 -10.93 -12.16
CA VAL A 112 -10.30 -10.20 -11.36
C VAL A 112 -8.95 -10.32 -12.06
N THR A 113 -8.31 -9.19 -12.32
CA THR A 113 -6.93 -9.12 -12.83
C THR A 113 -6.01 -8.64 -11.72
N GLU A 114 -5.02 -9.44 -11.36
CA GLU A 114 -3.99 -9.02 -10.41
C GLU A 114 -2.82 -8.40 -11.18
N THR A 115 -2.37 -7.21 -10.78
CA THR A 115 -1.14 -6.64 -11.28
C THR A 115 -0.04 -6.89 -10.25
N PRO A 116 1.03 -7.61 -10.60
CA PRO A 116 2.16 -7.75 -9.69
C PRO A 116 2.75 -6.36 -9.40
N ALA A 117 3.23 -6.13 -8.18
CA ALA A 117 3.95 -4.90 -7.88
C ALA A 117 5.14 -4.77 -8.84
N PRO A 118 5.41 -3.56 -9.39
CA PRO A 118 6.72 -3.33 -9.98
C PRO A 118 7.77 -3.64 -8.91
N ARG A 119 8.78 -4.45 -9.28
CA ARG A 119 9.94 -4.69 -8.40
C ARG A 119 10.48 -3.33 -7.99
N ALA A 120 10.71 -3.11 -6.70
CA ALA A 120 11.39 -1.90 -6.24
C ALA A 120 12.67 -1.75 -7.08
N ARG A 121 12.82 -0.60 -7.73
CA ARG A 121 14.07 -0.27 -8.43
C ARG A 121 15.16 -0.37 -7.35
N PRO A 122 16.24 -1.14 -7.55
CA PRO A 122 17.34 -1.11 -6.59
C PRO A 122 17.78 0.35 -6.47
N GLU A 123 17.93 0.83 -5.23
CA GLU A 123 18.45 2.17 -4.99
C GLU A 123 19.77 2.33 -5.74
N PRO A 124 20.04 3.49 -6.34
CA PRO A 124 21.31 3.73 -7.01
C PRO A 124 22.42 3.47 -5.99
N ALA A 125 23.28 2.49 -6.29
CA ALA A 125 24.43 2.18 -5.47
C ALA A 125 25.21 3.48 -5.25
N GLY A 126 25.35 3.88 -3.98
CA GLY A 126 26.15 5.04 -3.59
C GLY A 126 27.55 4.96 -4.21
N PRO A 127 28.22 6.11 -4.41
CA PRO A 127 29.48 6.17 -5.14
C PRO A 127 30.49 5.19 -4.52
N ARG A 128 30.97 4.25 -5.33
CA ARG A 128 32.05 3.33 -4.95
C ARG A 128 33.27 4.17 -4.60
N ALA A 129 33.68 4.14 -3.34
CA ALA A 129 34.99 4.65 -2.93
C ALA A 129 36.07 3.94 -3.77
N GLY A 130 36.80 4.72 -4.57
CA GLY A 130 37.89 4.21 -5.40
C GLY A 130 38.99 3.59 -4.53
N PRO A 131 39.74 2.60 -5.05
CA PRO A 131 40.78 1.94 -4.27
C PRO A 131 41.89 2.94 -3.93
N GLY A 132 42.18 3.06 -2.64
CA GLY A 132 43.29 3.85 -2.11
C GLY A 132 44.62 3.40 -2.73
N ARG A 133 45.34 4.37 -3.27
CA ARG A 133 46.68 4.20 -3.83
C ARG A 133 47.67 3.95 -2.68
N VAL A 134 48.07 2.70 -2.47
CA VAL A 134 49.14 2.35 -1.55
C VAL A 134 50.48 2.76 -2.20
N GLY A 135 51.09 3.82 -1.69
CA GLY A 135 52.41 4.28 -2.12
C GLY A 135 53.48 3.27 -1.72
N ARG A 136 54.15 2.69 -2.71
CA ARG A 136 55.31 1.81 -2.53
C ARG A 136 56.55 2.69 -2.37
N GLN A 137 57.12 2.73 -1.16
CA GLN A 137 58.47 3.24 -0.94
C GLN A 137 59.47 2.28 -1.60
N GLY A 138 60.35 2.82 -2.44
CA GLY A 138 61.48 2.10 -3.02
C GLY A 138 62.75 2.89 -2.73
N HIS A 139 63.64 2.27 -1.96
CA HIS A 139 65.04 2.68 -1.80
C HIS A 139 65.80 2.55 -3.11
N GLY A 140 66.72 3.49 -3.34
CA GLY A 140 67.67 3.53 -4.45
C GLY A 140 68.36 4.88 -4.48
#